data_AF-W2RP39-F1
#
_entry.id   AF-W2RP39-F1
#
_cell.length_a   1.000
_cell.length_b   1.000
_cell.length_c   1.000
_cell.angle_alpha   90.00
_cell.angle_beta   90.00
_cell.angle_gamma   90.00
#
_symmetry.space_group_name_H-M   'P 1'
#
loop_
_entity.id
_entity.type
_entity.pdbx_description
1 polymer ?
#
loop_
_entity_poly.entity_id
_entity_poly.type
_entity_poly.pdbx_seq_one_letter_code
_entity_poly.pdbx_strand_id
1 'polypeptide(L)'
;MHPFSSLTLGIFVAGYITARWDLVTRLYELTVFAWDHGVVTRAAKAFAILSLIFLAIVIPLERLAAHEASLHPRSHAYRISAREQLRRRGSF
;
A
#
# COMPACT_ATOMS: atom_id res chain seq x y z
N MET A 1 19.89 28.05 0.81
CA MET A 1 18.54 28.44 1.28
C MET A 1 18.74 29.53 2.34
N HIS A 2 18.06 30.68 2.23
CA HIS A 2 18.38 31.86 3.04
C HIS A 2 18.14 31.58 4.55
N PRO A 3 19.13 31.75 5.44
CA PRO A 3 19.01 31.41 6.87
C PRO A 3 17.83 32.11 7.57
N PHE A 4 17.46 33.29 7.07
CA PHE A 4 16.29 34.04 7.51
C PHE A 4 14.96 33.28 7.33
N SER A 5 14.83 32.47 6.27
CA SER A 5 13.61 31.69 6.00
C SER A 5 13.46 30.51 6.96
N SER A 6 14.54 29.79 7.26
CA SER A 6 14.54 28.72 8.25
C SER A 6 14.25 29.24 9.66
N LEU A 7 14.82 30.40 10.02
CA LEU A 7 14.56 31.05 11.30
C LEU A 7 13.09 31.48 11.43
N THR A 8 12.55 32.11 10.39
CA THR A 8 11.14 32.56 10.36
C THR A 8 10.18 31.37 10.48
N LEU A 9 10.45 30.28 9.74
CA LEU A 9 9.66 29.06 9.84
C LEU A 9 9.73 28.46 11.25
N GLY A 10 10.93 28.42 11.85
CA GLY A 10 11.13 27.92 13.21
C GLY A 10 10.34 28.70 14.25
N ILE A 11 10.39 30.05 14.20
CA ILE A 11 9.63 30.92 15.11
C ILE A 11 8.12 30.74 14.91
N PHE A 12 7.66 30.66 13.67
CA PHE A 12 6.25 30.45 13.37
C PHE A 12 5.75 29.10 13.91
N VAL A 13 6.50 28.02 13.67
CA VAL A 13 6.18 26.68 14.16
C VAL A 13 6.17 26.66 15.69
N ALA A 14 7.16 27.26 16.34
CA ALA A 14 7.22 27.36 17.80
C ALA A 14 6.03 28.15 18.38
N GLY A 15 5.67 29.27 17.75
CA GLY A 15 4.51 30.08 18.13
C GLY A 15 3.19 29.32 17.96
N TYR A 16 3.01 28.60 16.84
CA TYR A 16 1.83 27.79 16.58
C TYR A 16 1.71 26.62 17.56
N ILE A 17 2.80 25.92 17.84
CA ILE A 17 2.85 24.85 18.85
C ILE A 17 2.45 25.40 20.23
N THR A 18 2.95 26.57 20.60
CA THR A 18 2.60 27.20 21.89
C THR A 18 1.12 27.62 21.91
N ALA A 19 0.61 28.21 20.83
CA ALA A 19 -0.80 28.61 20.70
C ALA A 19 -1.76 27.40 20.62
N ARG A 20 -1.26 26.23 20.23
CA ARG A 20 -1.99 24.96 20.12
C ARG A 20 -1.37 23.89 21.01
N TRP A 21 -0.88 24.28 22.18
CA TRP A 21 -0.21 23.38 23.11
C TRP A 21 -1.08 22.20 23.53
N ASP A 22 -2.39 22.43 23.66
CA ASP A 22 -3.40 21.40 23.91
C ASP A 22 -3.36 20.24 22.90
N LEU A 23 -3.14 20.51 21.61
CA LEU A 23 -3.05 19.46 20.60
C LEU A 23 -1.80 18.60 20.81
N VAL A 24 -0.69 19.23 21.22
CA VAL A 24 0.59 18.53 21.45
C VAL A 24 0.50 17.63 22.66
N THR A 25 -0.05 18.12 23.78
CA THR A 25 -0.26 17.30 24.98
C THR A 25 -1.20 16.15 24.68
N ARG A 26 -2.27 16.39 23.92
CA ARG A 26 -3.22 15.35 23.54
C ARG A 26 -2.63 14.31 22.61
N LEU A 27 -1.75 14.71 21.68
CA LEU A 27 -1.02 13.77 20.83
C LEU A 27 -0.03 12.93 21.64
N TYR A 28 0.66 13.54 22.61
CA TYR A 28 1.54 12.83 23.53
C TYR A 28 0.78 11.80 24.36
N GLU A 29 -0.33 12.21 24.99
CA GLU A 29 -1.20 11.32 25.77
C GLU A 29 -1.74 10.18 24.90
N LEU A 30 -2.21 10.47 23.68
CA LEU A 30 -2.68 9.44 22.77
C LEU A 30 -1.57 8.44 22.41
N THR A 31 -0.36 8.93 22.19
CA THR A 31 0.79 8.09 21.84
C THR A 31 1.16 7.16 23.00
N VAL A 32 1.23 7.70 24.22
CA VAL A 32 1.49 6.92 25.44
C VAL A 32 0.34 5.93 25.68
N PHE A 33 -0.91 6.38 25.58
CA PHE A 33 -2.08 5.51 25.70
C PHE A 33 -2.03 4.35 24.70
N ALA A 34 -1.75 4.63 23.43
CA ALA A 34 -1.69 3.62 22.38
C ALA A 34 -0.57 2.60 22.63
N TRP A 35 0.53 3.04 23.23
CA TRP A 35 1.63 2.19 23.65
C TRP A 35 1.23 1.31 24.85
N ASP A 36 0.80 1.93 25.95
CA ASP A 36 0.51 1.25 27.22
C ASP A 36 -0.69 0.30 27.11
N HIS A 37 -1.71 0.67 26.34
CA HIS A 37 -2.88 -0.18 26.09
C HIS A 37 -2.67 -1.18 24.95
N GLY A 38 -1.44 -1.29 24.43
CA GLY A 38 -1.08 -2.24 23.37
C GLY A 38 -1.96 -2.10 22.11
N VAL A 39 -2.42 -0.89 21.80
CA VAL A 39 -3.19 -0.63 20.56
C VAL A 39 -2.31 -0.91 19.36
N VAL A 40 -1.05 -0.46 19.40
CA VAL A 40 -0.06 -0.68 18.35
C VAL A 40 0.21 -2.17 18.15
N THR A 41 0.38 -2.93 19.22
CA THR A 41 0.67 -4.37 19.13
C THR A 41 -0.53 -5.16 18.60
N ARG A 42 -1.76 -4.80 19.00
CA ARG A 42 -2.99 -5.39 18.46
C ARG A 42 -3.16 -5.08 16.96
N ALA A 43 -2.94 -3.83 16.56
CA ALA A 43 -2.99 -3.43 15.15
C ALA A 43 -1.93 -4.18 14.33
N ALA A 44 -0.69 -4.27 14.84
CA ALA A 44 0.39 -5.01 14.19
C ALA A 44 0.07 -6.51 14.07
N LYS A 45 -0.50 -7.14 15.11
CA LYS A 45 -0.96 -8.54 15.05
C LYS A 45 -2.04 -8.74 13.99
N ALA A 46 -3.04 -7.87 13.96
CA ALA A 46 -4.11 -7.94 12.95
C ALA A 46 -3.55 -7.79 11.53
N PHE A 47 -2.67 -6.81 11.32
CA PHE A 47 -1.99 -6.61 10.04
C PHE A 47 -1.15 -7.83 9.64
N ALA A 48 -0.41 -8.42 10.57
CA ALA A 48 0.39 -9.62 10.32
C ALA A 48 -0.47 -10.82 9.93
N ILE A 49 -1.59 -11.05 10.63
CA ILE A 49 -2.54 -12.13 10.31
C ILE A 49 -3.15 -11.92 8.91
N LEU A 50 -3.62 -10.71 8.61
CA LEU A 50 -4.16 -10.39 7.27
C LEU A 50 -3.10 -10.59 6.18
N SER A 51 -1.87 -10.17 6.43
CA SER A 51 -0.75 -10.35 5.49
C SER A 51 -0.45 -11.84 5.27
N LEU A 52 -0.46 -12.65 6.34
CA LEU A 52 -0.26 -14.09 6.24
C LEU A 52 -1.39 -14.77 5.45
N ILE A 53 -2.65 -14.40 5.69
CA ILE A 53 -3.79 -14.93 4.93
C ILE A 53 -3.66 -14.56 3.45
N PHE A 54 -3.30 -13.31 3.16
CA PHE A 54 -3.08 -12.84 1.79
C PHE A 54 -1.99 -13.68 1.10
N LEU A 55 -0.84 -13.88 1.73
CA LEU A 55 0.23 -14.71 1.18
C LEU A 55 -0.20 -16.18 1.02
N ALA A 56 -0.94 -16.72 1.99
CA ALA A 56 -1.45 -18.09 1.94
C ALA A 56 -2.42 -18.31 0.75
N ILE A 57 -3.06 -17.25 0.24
CA ILE A 57 -3.92 -17.31 -0.95
C ILE A 57 -3.12 -17.04 -2.23
N VAL A 58 -2.27 -16.01 -2.24
CA VAL A 58 -1.54 -15.58 -3.45
C VAL A 58 -0.52 -16.61 -3.90
N ILE A 59 0.22 -17.23 -2.98
CA ILE A 59 1.24 -18.22 -3.32
C ILE A 59 0.64 -19.42 -4.07
N PRO A 60 -0.40 -20.13 -3.58
CA PRO A 60 -0.99 -21.23 -4.33
C PRO A 60 -1.66 -20.75 -5.61
N LEU A 61 -2.25 -19.55 -5.63
CA LEU A 61 -2.84 -18.98 -6.84
C LEU A 61 -1.79 -18.79 -7.95
N GLU A 62 -0.62 -18.24 -7.61
CA GLU A 62 0.49 -18.08 -8.54
C GLU A 62 0.99 -19.44 -9.02
N ARG A 63 1.17 -20.40 -8.11
CA ARG A 63 1.58 -21.76 -8.46
C ARG A 63 0.58 -22.44 -9.40
N LEU A 64 -0.71 -22.27 -9.14
CA LEU A 64 -1.78 -22.80 -10.00
C LEU A 64 -1.73 -22.14 -11.37
N ALA A 65 -1.61 -20.81 -11.43
CA ALA A 65 -1.51 -20.07 -12.69
C ALA A 65 -0.27 -20.47 -13.51
N ALA A 66 0.89 -20.66 -12.85
CA ALA A 66 2.10 -21.13 -13.50
C ALA A 66 1.96 -22.57 -14.00
N HIS A 67 1.32 -23.44 -13.21
CA HIS A 67 1.03 -24.81 -13.60
C HIS A 67 0.12 -24.85 -14.83
N GLU A 68 -0.99 -24.12 -14.83
CA GLU A 68 -1.90 -24.01 -15.97
C GLU A 68 -1.21 -23.45 -17.21
N ALA A 69 -0.37 -22.42 -17.05
CA ALA A 69 0.40 -21.84 -18.15
C ALA A 69 1.41 -22.82 -18.77
N SER A 70 1.97 -23.74 -17.97
CA SER A 70 2.88 -24.79 -18.46
C SER A 70 2.16 -25.95 -19.14
N LEU A 71 0.96 -26.33 -18.66
CA LEU A 71 0.14 -27.40 -19.23
C LEU A 71 -0.56 -26.96 -20.51
N HIS A 72 -1.00 -25.71 -20.57
CA HIS A 72 -1.61 -25.09 -21.74
C HIS A 72 -0.70 -23.96 -22.23
N PRO A 73 0.48 -24.27 -22.81
CA PRO A 73 1.31 -23.25 -23.40
C PRO A 73 0.46 -22.52 -24.42
N ARG A 74 0.27 -21.21 -24.23
CA ARG A 74 -0.55 -20.37 -25.11
C ARG A 74 -0.15 -20.68 -26.55
N SER A 75 -1.02 -21.36 -27.29
CA SER A 75 -0.78 -21.61 -28.70
C SER A 75 -0.62 -20.24 -29.35
N HIS A 76 0.42 -20.05 -30.14
CA HIS A 76 0.75 -18.78 -30.78
C HIS A 76 -0.43 -18.22 -31.63
N ALA A 77 -1.43 -19.05 -31.92
CA ALA A 77 -2.71 -18.70 -32.55
C ALA A 77 -3.61 -17.76 -31.72
N TYR A 78 -3.48 -17.74 -30.38
CA TYR A 78 -4.29 -16.87 -29.51
C TYR A 78 -3.64 -15.51 -29.20
N ARG A 79 -2.42 -15.25 -29.70
CA ARG A 79 -1.80 -13.90 -29.69
C ARG A 79 -2.37 -12.97 -30.76
N ILE A 80 -3.16 -13.52 -31.68
CA ILE A 80 -3.86 -12.76 -32.69
C ILE A 80 -5.07 -12.14 -31.98
N SER A 81 -5.08 -10.82 -31.78
CA SER A 81 -6.24 -10.14 -31.22
C SER A 81 -7.49 -10.52 -32.01
N ALA A 82 -8.67 -10.58 -31.39
CA ALA A 82 -9.92 -10.91 -32.09
C ALA A 82 -10.10 -10.05 -33.36
N ARG A 83 -9.66 -8.78 -33.32
CA ARG A 83 -9.60 -7.87 -34.46
C ARG A 83 -8.68 -8.37 -35.58
N GLU A 84 -7.48 -8.82 -35.23
CA GLU A 84 -6.50 -9.38 -36.16
C GLU A 84 -6.98 -10.73 -36.75
N GLN A 85 -7.74 -11.52 -35.97
CA GLN A 85 -8.38 -12.74 -36.48
C GLN A 85 -9.51 -12.43 -37.49
N LEU A 86 -10.34 -11.43 -37.22
CA LEU A 86 -11.42 -10.99 -38.11
C LEU A 86 -10.88 -10.38 -39.41
N ARG A 87 -9.79 -9.60 -39.34
CA ARG A 87 -9.07 -9.08 -40.52
C ARG A 87 -8.54 -10.20 -41.41
N ARG A 88 -7.97 -11.26 -40.84
CA ARG A 88 -7.48 -12.44 -41.60
C ARG A 88 -8.61 -13.28 -42.20
N ARG A 89 -9.80 -13.25 -41.59
CA ARG A 89 -11.01 -13.91 -42.11
C ARG A 89 -11.75 -13.07 -43.17
N GLY A 90 -11.29 -11.86 -43.48
CA GLY A 90 -11.92 -10.98 -44.47
C GLY A 90 -13.28 -10.45 -44.04
N SER A 91 -13.57 -10.40 -42.73
CA SER A 91 -14.85 -9.86 -42.22
C SER A 91 -14.84 -8.33 -42.05
N PHE A 92 -13.88 -7.65 -42.68
CA PHE A 92 -13.73 -6.20 -42.79
C PHE A 92 -13.02 -5.86 -44.10
#